data_AF-A0A349LZ51-F1
#
_entry.id   AF-A0A349LZ51-F1
#
_cell.length_a   1.000
_cell.length_b   1.000
_cell.length_c   1.000
_cell.angle_alpha   90.00
_cell.angle_beta   90.00
_cell.angle_gamma   90.00
#
_symmetry.space_group_name_H-M   'P 1'
#
loop_
_entity.id
_entity.type
_entity.pdbx_description
1 polymer ?
#
loop_
_entity_poly.entity_id
_entity_poly.type
_entity_poly.pdbx_seq_one_letter_code
_entity_poly.pdbx_strand_id
1 'polypeptide(L)' 'SDALIMRGRICYAQAKYENGDEYFAAGLEMLEELNLPAEQSSQSALYAQLLEKQGKTKEAFKYYKQAYERKRRAV' A
#
# COMPACT_ATOMS: atom_id res chain seq x y z
N SER A 1 7.79 1.72 8.96
CA SER A 1 6.86 1.24 7.92
C SER A 1 5.63 0.60 8.53
N ASP A 2 5.79 -0.46 9.33
CA ASP A 2 4.71 -1.39 9.67
C ASP A 2 3.61 -0.77 10.53
N ALA A 3 3.98 0.12 11.47
CA ALA A 3 3.00 0.85 12.28
C ALA A 3 2.10 1.75 11.43
N LEU A 4 2.64 2.39 10.39
CA LEU A 4 1.87 3.25 9.46
C LEU A 4 0.92 2.38 8.64
N ILE A 5 1.42 1.28 8.07
CA ILE A 5 0.58 0.33 7.33
C ILE A 5 -0.55 -0.22 8.20
N MET A 6 -0.25 -0.61 9.44
CA MET A 6 -1.25 -1.11 10.38
C MET A 6 -2.31 -0.05 10.69
N ARG A 7 -1.89 1.19 10.92
CA ARG A 7 -2.81 2.31 11.15
C ARG A 7 -3.68 2.60 9.93
N GLY A 8 -3.11 2.52 8.72
CA GLY A 8 -3.86 2.63 7.48
C GLY A 8 -4.96 1.57 7.36
N ARG A 9 -4.65 0.32 7.69
CA ARG A 9 -5.64 -0.78 7.73
C ARG A 9 -6.75 -0.54 8.75
N ILE A 10 -6.41 -0.03 9.93
CA ILE A 10 -7.39 0.32 10.97
C ILE A 10 -8.32 1.44 10.47
N CYS A 11 -7.76 2.48 9.85
CA CYS A 11 -8.56 3.55 9.24
C CYS A 11 -9.51 3.03 8.17
N TYR A 12 -9.05 2.14 7.29
CA TYR A 12 -9.90 1.47 6.30
C TYR A 12 -11.03 0.65 6.93
N ALA A 13 -10.75 -0.10 7.99
CA ALA A 13 -11.77 -0.85 8.73
C ALA A 13 -12.79 0.07 9.41
N GLN A 14 -12.40 1.30 9.76
CA GLN A 14 -13.27 2.34 10.31
C GLN A 14 -13.92 3.22 9.24
N ALA A 15 -13.79 2.88 7.95
CA ALA A 15 -14.25 3.70 6.82
C ALA A 15 -13.65 5.13 6.77
N LYS A 16 -12.53 5.37 7.46
CA LYS A 16 -11.75 6.62 7.39
C LYS A 16 -10.73 6.54 6.25
N TYR A 17 -11.23 6.48 5.02
CA TYR A 17 -10.41 6.13 3.86
C TYR A 17 -9.30 7.14 3.58
N GLU A 18 -9.56 8.44 3.72
CA GLU A 18 -8.54 9.49 3.48
C GLU A 18 -7.34 9.33 4.42
N ASN A 19 -7.57 9.18 5.72
CA ASN A 19 -6.49 8.88 6.67
C ASN A 19 -5.82 7.52 6.36
N GLY A 20 -6.60 6.54 5.92
CA GLY A 20 -6.09 5.26 5.47
C GLY A 20 -5.08 5.41 4.33
N ASP A 21 -5.46 6.19 3.31
CA ASP A 21 -4.68 6.48 2.11
C ASP A 21 -3.36 7.19 2.48
N GLU A 22 -3.43 8.19 3.37
CA GLU A 22 -2.24 8.89 3.90
C GLU A 22 -1.27 7.95 4.62
N TYR A 23 -1.78 7.09 5.51
CA TYR A 23 -0.93 6.16 6.24
C TYR A 23 -0.34 5.07 5.36
N PHE A 24 -1.07 4.59 4.35
CA PHE A 24 -0.52 3.68 3.35
C PHE A 24 0.58 4.33 2.53
N ALA A 25 0.37 5.57 2.05
CA ALA A 25 1.39 6.29 1.30
C ALA A 25 2.69 6.46 2.12
N ALA A 26 2.59 6.98 3.34
CA ALA A 26 3.75 7.16 4.22
C ALA A 26 4.42 5.83 4.60
N GLY A 27 3.63 4.77 4.84
CA GLY A 27 4.16 3.44 5.12
C GLY A 27 4.94 2.84 3.95
N LEU A 28 4.44 3.00 2.72
CA LEU A 28 5.07 2.51 1.49
C LEU A 28 6.32 3.32 1.10
N GLU A 29 6.31 4.63 1.36
CA GLU A 29 7.49 5.49 1.20
C GLU A 29 8.61 5.07 2.15
N MET A 30 8.28 4.83 3.43
CA MET A 30 9.28 4.38 4.40
C MET A 30 9.86 2.98 4.06
N LEU A 31 9.07 2.08 3.45
CA LEU A 31 9.59 0.80 2.95
C LEU A 31 10.55 0.98 1.76
N GLU A 32 10.33 2.01 0.94
CA GLU A 32 11.25 2.37 -0.14
C GLU A 32 12.58 2.88 0.41
N GLU A 33 12.53 3.81 1.36
CA GLU A 33 13.73 4.39 1.99
C GLU A 33 14.57 3.34 2.73
N LEU A 34 13.92 2.36 3.35
CA LEU A 34 14.57 1.23 4.02
C LEU A 34 15.08 0.16 3.04
N ASN A 35 14.85 0.32 1.74
CA ASN A 35 15.20 -0.64 0.69
C ASN A 35 14.65 -2.05 0.97
N LEU A 36 13.37 -2.12 1.33
CA LEU A 36 12.63 -3.36 1.62
C LEU A 36 11.62 -3.67 0.50
N PRO A 37 12.07 -4.10 -0.69
CA PRO A 37 11.22 -4.21 -1.87
C PRO A 37 10.19 -5.34 -1.80
N ALA A 38 10.45 -6.42 -1.05
CA ALA A 38 9.52 -7.53 -0.89
C ALA A 38 8.30 -7.13 -0.03
N GLU A 39 8.57 -6.43 1.06
CA GLU A 39 7.58 -5.84 1.96
C GLU A 39 6.80 -4.75 1.22
N GLN A 40 7.50 -3.85 0.52
CA GLN A 40 6.86 -2.78 -0.26
C GLN A 40 5.93 -3.36 -1.33
N SER A 41 6.34 -4.45 -1.99
CA SER A 41 5.51 -5.17 -2.96
C SER A 41 4.22 -5.69 -2.31
N SER A 42 4.36 -6.43 -1.21
CA SER A 42 3.24 -7.07 -0.51
C SER A 42 2.23 -6.03 0.00
N GLN A 43 2.73 -4.94 0.59
CA GLN A 43 1.86 -3.87 1.11
C GLN A 43 1.20 -3.04 0.00
N SER A 44 1.88 -2.84 -1.14
CA SER A 44 1.28 -2.16 -2.30
C SER A 44 0.13 -2.97 -2.89
N ALA A 45 0.28 -4.30 -2.97
CA ALA A 45 -0.80 -5.19 -3.44
C ALA A 45 -2.00 -5.20 -2.49
N LEU A 46 -1.75 -5.22 -1.17
CA LEU A 46 -2.81 -5.11 -0.17
C LEU A 46 -3.58 -3.81 -0.30
N TYR A 47 -2.86 -2.69 -0.44
CA TYR A 47 -3.49 -1.37 -0.58
C TYR A 47 -4.32 -1.28 -1.87
N ALA A 48 -3.81 -1.81 -2.98
CA ALA A 48 -4.55 -1.90 -4.23
C ALA A 48 -5.90 -2.65 -4.07
N GLN A 49 -5.91 -3.79 -3.36
CA GLN A 49 -7.14 -4.54 -3.08
C GLN A 49 -8.15 -3.72 -2.26
N LEU A 50 -7.67 -2.92 -1.32
CA LEU A 50 -8.53 -2.04 -0.51
C LEU A 50 -9.16 -0.93 -1.36
N LEU A 51 -8.38 -0.31 -2.24
CA LEU A 51 -8.86 0.70 -3.19
C LEU A 51 -9.89 0.12 -4.17
N GLU A 52 -9.65 -1.09 -4.68
CA GLU A 52 -10.56 -1.79 -5.57
C GLU A 52 -11.92 -2.08 -4.91
N LYS A 53 -11.92 -2.49 -3.64
CA LYS A 53 -13.16 -2.66 -2.85
C LYS A 53 -13.94 -1.36 -2.66
N GLN A 54 -13.30 -0.20 -2.81
CA GLN A 54 -13.92 1.12 -2.77
C GLN A 54 -14.31 1.65 -4.18
N GLY A 55 -14.14 0.85 -5.23
CA GLY A 55 -14.39 1.28 -6.61
C GLY A 55 -13.30 2.20 -7.19
N LYS A 56 -12.20 2.44 -6.46
CA LYS A 56 -11.03 3.23 -6.92
C LYS A 56 -10.10 2.37 -7.80
N THR A 57 -10.65 1.80 -8.87
CA THR A 57 -9.96 0.79 -9.70
C THR A 57 -8.73 1.35 -10.43
N LYS A 58 -8.76 2.63 -10.85
CA LYS A 58 -7.63 3.27 -11.53
C LYS A 58 -6.44 3.44 -10.58
N GLU A 59 -6.69 3.87 -9.35
CA GLU A 59 -5.71 4.00 -8.29
C GLU A 59 -5.17 2.63 -7.88
N ALA A 60 -6.06 1.64 -7.71
CA ALA A 60 -5.65 0.26 -7.42
C ALA A 60 -4.68 -0.29 -8.47
N PHE A 61 -4.93 -0.05 -9.76
CA PHE A 61 -4.05 -0.50 -10.83
C PHE A 61 -2.63 0.08 -10.72
N LYS A 62 -2.49 1.35 -10.32
CA LYS A 62 -1.18 1.97 -10.08
C LYS A 62 -0.39 1.20 -9.00
N TYR A 63 -1.04 0.85 -7.89
CA TYR A 63 -0.40 0.13 -6.79
C TYR A 63 -0.13 -1.34 -7.10
N TYR A 64 -0.99 -2.00 -7.88
CA TYR A 64 -0.69 -3.35 -8.40
C TYR A 64 0.55 -3.34 -9.31
N LYS A 65 0.66 -2.34 -10.20
CA LYS A 65 1.84 -2.19 -11.06
C LYS A 65 3.10 -1.95 -10.23
N GLN A 66 3.04 -1.07 -9.24
CA GLN A 66 4.16 -0.86 -8.31
C GLN A 66 4.52 -2.15 -7.57
N ALA A 67 3.54 -2.89 -7.06
CA ALA A 67 3.77 -4.16 -6.38
C ALA A 67 4.53 -5.15 -7.26
N TYR A 68 4.13 -5.28 -8.53
CA TYR A 68 4.79 -6.12 -9.51
C TYR A 68 6.23 -5.69 -9.80
N GLU A 69 6.46 -4.40 -10.01
CA GLU A 69 7.82 -3.86 -10.26
C GLU A 69 8.76 -4.07 -9.07
N ARG A 70 8.29 -3.85 -7.83
CA ARG A 70 9.11 -4.09 -6.63
C ARG A 70 9.40 -5.57 -6.42
N LYS A 71 8.42 -6.45 -6.66
CA LYS A 71 8.62 -7.91 -6.61
C LYS A 71 9.73 -8.34 -7.57
N ARG A 72 9.77 -7.78 -8.78
CA ARG A 72 10.83 -8.09 -9.75
C ARG A 72 12.21 -7.62 -9.34
N ARG A 73 12.32 -6.57 -8.51
CA ARG A 73 13.60 -6.07 -7.98
C ARG A 73 14.09 -6.84 -6.75
N ALA A 74 13.21 -7.57 -6.08
CA ALA A 74 13.53 -8.37 -4.91
C ALA A 74 14.06 -9.78 -5.23
N VAL A 75 14.14 -10.14 -6.52
CA VAL A 75 14.61 -11.44 -7.05
C VAL A 75 16.01 -11.29 -7.62
#